data_AF-A0A3D4RMH9-F1
#
_entry.id   AF-A0A3D4RMH9-F1
#
_cell.length_a   1.000
_cell.length_b   1.000
_cell.length_c   1.000
_cell.angle_alpha   90.00
_cell.angle_beta   90.00
_cell.angle_gamma   90.00
#
_symmetry.space_group_name_H-M   'P 1'
#
loop_
_entity.id
_entity.type
_entity.pdbx_description
1 polymer ?
#
loop_
_entity_poly.entity_id
_entity_poly.type
_entity_poly.pdbx_seq_one_letter_code
_entity_poly.pdbx_strand_id
1 'polypeptide(L)'
;MKIRTLIFVGIAAILCACNSSSSNTPATVSSDATVRSLTFVANNDYPTLSKTVFAVEDRIDTGLIYNVDSIAYGIPIDSVVPSFRFNATPGAAVIYTPTDTIALTGSDTVDFSVRPVLLHVIASDYVSDKWYKVEVNVHQVDPELYVWEEVNQSVYDAAGTEQKMIYHEGQLKWFVNDGIQNRLFVSSNNGKGWTENGITGLPKNCRVRNILEAKGNLYYCQENSLFVSNNGLIWTESNHSADKFQFVNMLCVFNDSVWSIVRREQDGVYCFASSYEGEAWNLRGSIPDDFPISDYALVCFESVTGRERVMLVGGYTVTGEALNTRWNIERSPEDEYHWVNFSIEQPSFGVLTGVSIIWYNNRFFMFGGANADNELNVYPMLESVDEGMHWSVPDSAHNCLPDSYRARTKQSVVVDDDNRIFIGGGQSRTDIFSDVYSGRLNSIDW
;
A
#
# COMPACT_ATOMS: atom_id res chain seq x y z
N MET A 1 56.94 52.45 75.05
CA MET A 1 55.78 53.37 75.11
C MET A 1 54.88 53.07 73.92
N LYS A 2 53.57 52.95 74.17
CA LYS A 2 52.50 52.30 73.34
C LYS A 2 52.59 50.75 73.34
N ILE A 3 52.10 50.09 74.40
CA ILE A 3 50.71 49.64 74.71
C ILE A 3 50.43 48.27 74.07
N ARG A 4 50.59 47.18 74.87
CA ARG A 4 49.55 46.28 75.45
C ARG A 4 48.94 45.35 74.38
N THR A 5 48.82 44.03 74.55
CA THR A 5 48.08 43.35 75.63
C THR A 5 48.42 41.85 75.67
N LEU A 6 48.81 41.36 76.83
CA LEU A 6 48.75 39.95 77.30
C LEU A 6 47.27 39.57 77.47
N ILE A 7 46.86 38.31 77.28
CA ILE A 7 45.72 37.58 77.92
C ILE A 7 45.39 36.36 77.03
N PHE A 8 44.96 35.19 77.48
CA PHE A 8 45.04 34.41 78.71
C PHE A 8 44.37 33.07 78.32
N VAL A 9 44.89 31.94 78.81
CA VAL A 9 44.25 30.62 78.68
C VAL A 9 42.94 30.62 79.46
N GLY A 10 41.85 30.17 78.84
CA GLY A 10 40.55 30.04 79.50
C GLY A 10 39.72 28.91 78.91
N ILE A 11 39.87 27.71 79.47
CA ILE A 11 38.90 26.62 79.34
C ILE A 11 37.66 27.04 80.13
N ALA A 12 36.52 27.18 79.44
CA ALA A 12 35.21 27.26 80.07
C ALA A 12 34.24 26.39 79.27
N ALA A 13 34.07 25.16 79.75
CA ALA A 13 32.94 24.32 79.37
C ALA A 13 31.67 24.96 79.95
N ILE A 14 30.80 25.44 79.08
CA ILE A 14 29.42 25.78 79.44
C ILE A 14 28.52 24.88 78.60
N LEU A 15 28.01 23.84 79.27
CA LEU A 15 26.85 23.09 78.85
C LEU A 15 25.64 24.02 78.92
N CYS A 16 25.16 24.48 77.78
CA CYS A 16 23.78 24.96 77.63
C CYS A 16 23.08 24.11 76.59
N ALA A 17 22.38 23.10 77.11
CA ALA A 17 21.28 22.46 76.39
C ALA A 17 20.17 23.50 76.22
N CYS A 18 19.87 23.88 74.98
CA CYS A 18 18.58 24.43 74.61
C CYS A 18 17.98 23.55 73.52
N ASN A 19 17.00 22.78 73.96
CA ASN A 19 16.12 21.91 73.21
C ASN A 19 15.21 22.77 72.31
N SER A 20 15.56 22.93 71.04
CA SER A 20 14.59 23.27 69.99
C SER A 20 14.30 21.99 69.21
N SER A 21 13.18 21.36 69.53
CA SER A 21 12.63 20.24 68.78
C SER A 21 12.16 20.72 67.40
N SER A 22 13.09 20.94 66.48
CA SER A 22 12.82 20.67 65.07
C SER A 22 13.12 19.20 64.88
N SER A 23 12.08 18.39 64.73
CA SER A 23 12.21 17.02 64.27
C SER A 23 12.79 17.06 62.85
N ASN A 24 14.12 17.12 62.73
CA ASN A 24 14.81 16.60 61.56
C ASN A 24 14.67 15.08 61.67
N THR A 25 13.52 14.55 61.26
CA THR A 25 13.51 13.18 60.75
C THR A 25 14.62 13.14 59.69
N PRO A 26 15.64 12.27 59.83
CA PRO A 26 16.60 12.07 58.75
C PRO A 26 15.78 11.80 57.49
N ALA A 27 16.03 12.53 56.41
CA ALA A 27 15.42 12.19 55.13
C ALA A 27 15.74 10.71 54.88
N THR A 28 14.70 9.87 54.77
CA THR A 28 14.88 8.46 54.43
C THR A 28 15.41 8.41 53.01
N VAL A 29 16.72 8.21 52.87
CA VAL A 29 17.38 8.01 51.57
C VAL A 29 17.00 6.64 51.03
N SER A 30 16.73 6.58 49.72
CA SER A 30 16.36 5.35 49.02
C SER A 30 17.59 4.77 48.32
N SER A 31 17.70 3.43 48.34
CA SER A 31 18.65 2.66 47.53
C SER A 31 18.09 2.29 46.15
N ASP A 32 16.85 2.70 45.85
CA ASP A 32 16.18 2.38 44.58
C ASP A 32 16.62 3.34 43.45
N ALA A 33 17.39 2.80 42.50
CA ALA A 33 17.85 3.49 41.30
C ALA A 33 17.01 3.13 40.04
N THR A 34 15.82 2.55 40.20
CA THR A 34 15.05 2.03 39.06
C THR A 34 14.21 3.09 38.33
N VAL A 35 14.16 2.96 37.01
CA VAL A 35 13.34 3.81 36.12
C VAL A 35 11.94 3.22 35.99
N ARG A 36 10.92 4.09 36.08
CA ARG A 36 9.52 3.74 35.89
C ARG A 36 9.05 3.93 34.45
N SER A 37 9.46 5.03 33.81
CA SER A 37 9.08 5.34 32.43
C SER A 37 10.00 6.39 31.81
N LEU A 38 10.11 6.34 30.48
CA LEU A 38 10.62 7.42 29.64
C LEU A 38 9.47 7.97 28.79
N THR A 39 9.42 9.28 28.63
CA THR A 39 8.61 9.98 27.64
C THR A 39 9.43 11.08 26.99
N PHE A 40 9.09 11.49 25.78
CA PHE A 40 9.66 12.69 25.17
C PHE A 40 8.74 13.90 25.36
N VAL A 41 9.33 15.06 25.60
CA VAL A 41 8.58 16.31 25.67
C VAL A 41 8.02 16.64 24.29
N ALA A 42 6.82 17.23 24.26
CA ALA A 42 6.18 17.64 23.02
C ALA A 42 7.03 18.66 22.26
N ASN A 43 7.17 18.44 20.97
CA ASN A 43 7.75 19.37 20.01
C ASN A 43 6.63 19.82 19.06
N ASN A 44 6.52 21.12 18.80
CA ASN A 44 5.47 21.68 17.94
C ASN A 44 5.63 21.24 16.47
N ASP A 45 6.88 21.03 16.02
CA ASP A 45 7.16 20.56 14.66
C ASP A 45 6.90 19.06 14.52
N TYR A 46 6.99 18.31 15.64
CA TYR A 46 6.85 16.85 15.69
C TYR A 46 5.90 16.41 16.82
N PRO A 47 4.58 16.64 16.68
CA PRO A 47 3.62 16.41 17.77
C PRO A 47 3.49 14.94 18.18
N THR A 48 3.77 14.01 17.26
CA THR A 48 3.75 12.56 17.51
C THR A 48 4.90 12.08 18.39
N LEU A 49 6.00 12.84 18.50
CA LEU A 49 7.18 12.47 19.29
C LEU A 49 6.82 12.20 20.76
N SER A 50 5.93 13.04 21.33
CA SER A 50 5.45 12.88 22.72
C SER A 50 4.51 11.70 22.94
N LYS A 51 3.97 11.11 21.87
CA LYS A 51 3.09 9.94 21.92
C LYS A 51 3.86 8.61 21.87
N THR A 52 5.18 8.67 21.69
CA THR A 52 6.05 7.48 21.66
C THR A 52 5.94 6.72 22.98
N VAL A 53 5.60 5.43 22.89
CA VAL A 53 5.47 4.55 24.05
C VAL A 53 6.79 3.81 24.27
N PHE A 54 7.34 3.92 25.48
CA PHE A 54 8.57 3.22 25.87
C PHE A 54 8.28 2.07 26.84
N ALA A 55 8.90 0.93 26.58
CA ALA A 55 9.05 -0.16 27.53
C ALA A 55 10.32 0.04 28.37
N VAL A 56 10.23 -0.33 29.65
CA VAL A 56 11.39 -0.37 30.56
C VAL A 56 11.55 -1.82 31.02
N GLU A 57 12.59 -2.49 30.52
CA GLU A 57 13.02 -3.79 31.01
C GLU A 57 14.03 -3.62 32.13
N ASP A 58 13.57 -3.83 33.36
CA ASP A 58 14.44 -3.82 34.52
C ASP A 58 15.08 -5.20 34.73
N ARG A 59 16.41 -5.25 34.84
CA ARG A 59 17.20 -6.47 35.11
C ARG A 59 17.97 -6.29 36.42
N ILE A 60 18.59 -7.34 36.97
CA ILE A 60 19.20 -7.26 38.31
C ILE A 60 20.24 -6.12 38.41
N ASP A 61 21.19 -6.06 37.48
CA ASP A 61 22.30 -5.08 37.51
C ASP A 61 22.20 -3.99 36.42
N THR A 62 21.28 -4.13 35.47
CA THR A 62 21.13 -3.24 34.32
C THR A 62 19.67 -3.07 33.92
N GLY A 63 19.40 -2.27 32.90
CA GLY A 63 18.10 -2.29 32.23
C GLY A 63 18.19 -1.89 30.76
N LEU A 64 17.08 -2.05 30.05
CA LEU A 64 16.91 -1.62 28.67
C LEU A 64 15.64 -0.76 28.59
N ILE A 65 15.75 0.39 27.95
CA ILE A 65 14.62 1.25 27.64
C ILE A 65 14.53 1.36 26.13
N TYR A 66 13.39 1.00 25.56
CA TYR A 66 13.17 1.04 24.13
C TYR A 66 11.75 1.42 23.78
N ASN A 67 11.55 2.05 22.64
CA ASN A 67 10.21 2.33 22.14
C ASN A 67 9.54 1.04 21.62
N VAL A 68 8.29 0.83 22.03
CA VAL A 68 7.49 -0.35 21.66
C VAL A 68 7.23 -0.39 20.17
N ASP A 69 7.04 0.78 19.56
CA ASP A 69 6.93 0.97 18.12
C ASP A 69 7.86 2.09 17.67
N SER A 70 8.37 1.99 16.44
CA SER A 70 9.29 2.96 15.85
C SER A 70 8.65 4.35 15.75
N ILE A 71 9.45 5.38 15.96
CA ILE A 71 9.04 6.76 15.70
C ILE A 71 8.85 6.94 14.20
N ALA A 72 7.88 7.76 13.79
CA ALA A 72 7.59 8.04 12.39
C ALA A 72 8.85 8.49 11.60
N TYR A 73 8.92 8.08 10.34
CA TYR A 73 10.02 8.41 9.44
C TYR A 73 10.26 9.92 9.37
N GLY A 74 11.53 10.33 9.26
CA GLY A 74 11.92 11.74 9.11
C GLY A 74 11.86 12.58 10.38
N ILE A 75 11.42 12.03 11.52
CA ILE A 75 11.47 12.75 12.80
C ILE A 75 12.91 12.73 13.34
N PRO A 76 13.55 13.91 13.54
CA PRO A 76 14.89 13.98 14.09
C PRO A 76 14.89 13.56 15.55
N ILE A 77 15.85 12.71 15.91
CA ILE A 77 16.08 12.27 17.29
C ILE A 77 17.46 12.67 17.81
N ASP A 78 18.14 13.58 17.12
CA ASP A 78 19.46 14.12 17.46
C ASP A 78 19.41 15.25 18.52
N SER A 79 18.22 15.79 18.79
CA SER A 79 18.01 16.80 19.84
C SER A 79 16.60 16.68 20.42
N VAL A 80 16.42 15.75 21.35
CA VAL A 80 15.14 15.48 22.01
C VAL A 80 15.25 15.70 23.51
N VAL A 81 14.23 16.27 24.16
CA VAL A 81 14.19 16.39 25.62
C VAL A 81 13.54 15.14 26.23
N PRO A 82 14.33 14.24 26.87
CA PRO A 82 13.75 13.10 27.57
C PRO A 82 13.23 13.51 28.96
N SER A 83 12.09 12.93 29.33
CA SER A 83 11.52 13.02 30.67
C SER A 83 11.43 11.64 31.29
N PHE A 84 12.32 11.37 32.23
CA PHE A 84 12.33 10.13 33.00
C PHE A 84 11.51 10.29 34.27
N ARG A 85 10.71 9.26 34.60
CA ARG A 85 10.14 9.08 35.93
C ARG A 85 10.83 7.89 36.59
N PHE A 86 11.19 8.06 37.85
CA PHE A 86 11.89 7.07 38.66
C PHE A 86 10.95 6.53 39.75
N ASN A 87 11.19 5.30 40.23
CA ASN A 87 10.38 4.71 41.31
C ASN A 87 10.66 5.38 42.67
N ALA A 88 11.87 5.88 42.87
CA ALA A 88 12.25 6.77 43.96
C ALA A 88 12.99 8.00 43.43
N THR A 89 13.00 9.11 44.19
CA THR A 89 13.76 10.31 43.81
C THR A 89 15.26 9.97 43.76
N PRO A 90 15.91 10.08 42.59
CA PRO A 90 17.32 9.76 42.45
C PRO A 90 18.19 10.85 43.10
N GLY A 91 19.40 10.47 43.53
CA GLY A 91 20.44 11.41 43.92
C GLY A 91 21.08 12.11 42.71
N ALA A 92 21.19 11.40 41.58
CA ALA A 92 21.55 11.94 40.28
C ALA A 92 21.07 11.03 39.13
N ALA A 93 20.87 11.61 37.96
CA ALA A 93 20.63 10.88 36.71
C ALA A 93 21.49 11.50 35.59
N VAL A 94 22.31 10.68 34.94
CA VAL A 94 23.30 11.14 33.95
C VAL A 94 23.16 10.31 32.68
N ILE A 95 23.09 10.97 31.53
CA ILE A 95 23.17 10.30 30.23
C ILE A 95 24.59 10.39 29.68
N TYR A 96 25.06 9.27 29.15
CA TYR A 96 26.30 9.14 28.40
C TYR A 96 25.97 8.80 26.95
N THR A 97 26.47 9.62 26.03
CA THR A 97 26.53 9.33 24.60
C THR A 97 28.01 9.19 24.19
N PRO A 98 28.34 8.83 22.94
CA PRO A 98 29.73 8.81 22.49
C PRO A 98 30.40 10.19 22.53
N THR A 99 29.61 11.26 22.48
CA THR A 99 30.09 12.65 22.38
C THR A 99 29.94 13.43 23.68
N ASP A 100 28.92 13.10 24.49
CA ASP A 100 28.47 13.95 25.58
C ASP A 100 28.24 13.18 26.88
N THR A 101 28.30 13.92 27.99
CA THR A 101 27.88 13.46 29.32
C THR A 101 26.97 14.54 29.90
N ILE A 102 25.70 14.20 30.09
CA ILE A 102 24.63 15.16 30.39
C ILE A 102 24.00 14.79 31.72
N ALA A 103 24.21 15.62 32.75
CA ALA A 103 23.46 15.49 34.00
C ALA A 103 22.05 16.05 33.78
N LEU A 104 21.03 15.21 33.90
CA LEU A 104 19.65 15.57 33.55
C LEU A 104 19.04 16.55 34.56
N THR A 105 18.61 17.70 34.06
CA THR A 105 17.90 18.75 34.81
C THR A 105 16.43 18.87 34.43
N GLY A 106 16.02 18.18 33.34
CA GLY A 106 14.63 18.12 32.86
C GLY A 106 14.32 19.01 31.67
N SER A 107 15.27 19.84 31.23
CA SER A 107 15.16 20.65 30.00
C SER A 107 16.26 20.37 28.96
N ASP A 108 17.19 19.47 29.28
CA ASP A 108 18.32 19.16 28.42
C ASP A 108 17.87 18.37 27.19
N THR A 109 18.45 18.69 26.04
CA THR A 109 18.29 17.87 24.83
C THR A 109 19.38 16.82 24.74
N VAL A 110 19.05 15.68 24.16
CA VAL A 110 19.90 14.51 24.05
C VAL A 110 19.84 13.99 22.62
N ASP A 111 21.01 13.63 22.09
CA ASP A 111 21.13 12.95 20.80
C ASP A 111 20.91 11.44 20.99
N PHE A 112 19.77 10.96 20.52
CA PHE A 112 19.42 9.55 20.47
C PHE A 112 19.67 8.91 19.09
N SER A 113 20.24 9.64 18.11
CA SER A 113 20.67 9.08 16.83
C SER A 113 21.99 8.32 16.93
N VAL A 114 22.81 8.64 17.94
CA VAL A 114 24.09 8.00 18.21
C VAL A 114 23.94 6.71 19.00
N ARG A 115 24.96 5.85 18.97
CA ARG A 115 25.03 4.61 19.75
C ARG A 115 26.43 4.41 20.35
N PRO A 116 26.54 3.92 21.60
CA PRO A 116 25.44 3.67 22.55
C PRO A 116 24.94 4.93 23.26
N VAL A 117 23.68 4.93 23.70
CA VAL A 117 23.14 5.89 24.69
C VAL A 117 22.88 5.14 25.99
N LEU A 118 23.47 5.61 27.09
CA LEU A 118 23.39 4.98 28.40
C LEU A 118 22.87 5.98 29.43
N LEU A 119 21.89 5.57 30.23
CA LEU A 119 21.44 6.31 31.41
C LEU A 119 22.02 5.66 32.67
N HIS A 120 22.74 6.44 33.47
CA HIS A 120 23.21 6.07 34.79
C HIS A 120 22.35 6.75 35.85
N VAL A 121 21.67 5.96 36.67
CA VAL A 121 20.85 6.44 37.79
C VAL A 121 21.57 6.14 39.08
N ILE A 122 21.81 7.16 39.89
CA ILE A 122 22.38 7.04 41.22
C ILE A 122 21.25 7.30 42.23
N ALA A 123 21.00 6.34 43.11
CA ALA A 123 19.95 6.45 44.13
C ALA A 123 20.29 7.56 45.14
N SER A 124 19.31 7.95 45.97
CA SER A 124 19.50 9.05 46.94
C SER A 124 20.41 8.67 48.12
N ASP A 125 20.77 7.39 48.27
CA ASP A 125 21.80 6.92 49.19
C ASP A 125 23.24 7.18 48.68
N TYR A 126 23.41 7.55 47.40
CA TYR A 126 24.71 7.73 46.72
C TYR A 126 25.64 6.50 46.75
N VAL A 127 25.09 5.32 47.04
CA VAL A 127 25.81 4.05 47.08
C VAL A 127 25.26 3.11 46.02
N SER A 128 23.94 3.06 45.87
CA SER A 128 23.26 2.18 44.93
C SER A 128 23.08 2.89 43.59
N ASP A 129 23.44 2.23 42.50
CA ASP A 129 23.30 2.77 41.15
C ASP A 129 22.83 1.72 40.15
N LYS A 130 22.34 2.18 39.00
CA LYS A 130 21.89 1.30 37.91
C LYS A 130 22.09 1.92 36.55
N TRP A 131 22.46 1.07 35.59
CA TRP A 131 22.71 1.46 34.20
C TRP A 131 21.62 0.94 33.27
N TYR A 132 21.08 1.83 32.45
CA TYR A 132 20.12 1.49 31.40
C TYR A 132 20.72 1.78 30.02
N LYS A 133 20.63 0.83 29.10
CA LYS A 133 20.81 1.12 27.67
C LYS A 133 19.50 1.72 27.15
N VAL A 134 19.59 2.83 26.42
CA VAL A 134 18.42 3.47 25.81
C VAL A 134 18.50 3.30 24.29
N GLU A 135 17.48 2.66 23.71
CA GLU A 135 17.35 2.44 22.27
C GLU A 135 16.12 3.17 21.74
N VAL A 136 16.35 4.11 20.83
CA VAL A 136 15.27 4.88 20.20
C VAL A 136 15.30 4.58 18.71
N ASN A 137 14.29 3.88 18.23
CA ASN A 137 14.16 3.45 16.85
C ASN A 137 13.22 4.38 16.09
N VAL A 138 13.60 4.72 14.87
CA VAL A 138 12.83 5.52 13.91
C VAL A 138 12.68 4.67 12.65
N HIS A 139 11.53 4.74 11.98
CA HIS A 139 11.39 4.12 10.66
C HIS A 139 12.49 4.64 9.73
N GLN A 140 13.12 3.72 8.99
CA GLN A 140 14.24 4.04 8.07
C GLN A 140 13.76 4.34 6.65
N VAL A 141 12.49 4.08 6.39
CA VAL A 141 11.85 4.27 5.10
C VAL A 141 10.52 4.98 5.30
N ASP A 142 10.15 5.77 4.30
CA ASP A 142 8.85 6.42 4.25
C ASP A 142 7.77 5.38 3.92
N PRO A 143 6.81 5.11 4.82
CA PRO A 143 5.77 4.10 4.62
C PRO A 143 4.74 4.48 3.55
N GLU A 144 4.70 5.74 3.12
CA GLU A 144 3.79 6.23 2.06
C GLU A 144 4.44 6.20 0.68
N LEU A 145 5.76 5.95 0.61
CA LEU A 145 6.52 5.94 -0.64
C LEU A 145 6.25 4.67 -1.46
N TYR A 146 5.91 4.84 -2.73
CA TYR A 146 5.88 3.77 -3.73
C TYR A 146 7.23 3.70 -4.43
N VAL A 147 7.85 2.53 -4.39
CA VAL A 147 9.12 2.26 -5.06
C VAL A 147 8.85 1.56 -6.38
N TRP A 148 9.18 2.23 -7.49
CA TRP A 148 9.04 1.71 -8.84
C TRP A 148 10.39 1.40 -9.47
N GLU A 149 10.46 0.31 -10.23
CA GLU A 149 11.62 -0.08 -11.03
C GLU A 149 11.20 -0.64 -12.40
N GLU A 150 12.00 -0.39 -13.44
CA GLU A 150 11.91 -1.09 -14.72
C GLU A 150 12.61 -2.45 -14.56
N VAL A 151 11.86 -3.55 -14.62
CA VAL A 151 12.39 -4.91 -14.39
C VAL A 151 12.76 -5.63 -15.68
N ASN A 152 12.17 -5.23 -16.81
CA ASN A 152 12.49 -5.77 -18.13
C ASN A 152 12.17 -4.75 -19.22
N GLN A 153 13.08 -4.55 -20.18
CA GLN A 153 12.91 -3.52 -21.23
C GLN A 153 12.12 -4.03 -22.45
N SER A 154 12.09 -5.34 -22.67
CA SER A 154 11.44 -5.98 -23.81
C SER A 154 11.31 -7.48 -23.58
N VAL A 155 10.08 -7.95 -23.37
CA VAL A 155 9.77 -9.38 -23.26
C VAL A 155 9.77 -10.08 -24.61
N TYR A 156 9.38 -9.35 -25.67
CA TYR A 156 9.30 -9.86 -27.04
C TYR A 156 9.42 -8.71 -28.06
N ASP A 157 9.82 -9.04 -29.29
CA ASP A 157 9.95 -8.07 -30.39
C ASP A 157 8.59 -7.75 -31.06
N ALA A 158 8.48 -6.54 -31.63
CA ALA A 158 7.27 -5.76 -31.94
C ALA A 158 6.20 -6.33 -32.91
N ALA A 159 5.85 -7.62 -32.83
CA ALA A 159 4.79 -8.24 -33.62
C ALA A 159 3.42 -8.32 -32.91
N GLY A 160 3.35 -8.04 -31.60
CA GLY A 160 2.11 -8.22 -30.82
C GLY A 160 1.08 -7.12 -31.04
N THR A 161 0.03 -7.37 -31.82
CA THR A 161 -1.06 -6.41 -32.08
C THR A 161 -2.07 -6.35 -30.94
N GLU A 162 -2.22 -7.44 -30.19
CA GLU A 162 -3.07 -7.54 -29.00
C GLU A 162 -2.29 -8.23 -27.88
N GLN A 163 -2.44 -7.73 -26.66
CA GLN A 163 -1.67 -8.21 -25.51
C GLN A 163 -2.43 -8.07 -24.20
N LYS A 164 -2.19 -9.01 -23.28
CA LYS A 164 -2.64 -8.97 -21.89
C LYS A 164 -1.67 -9.68 -20.97
N MET A 165 -1.26 -9.01 -19.90
CA MET A 165 -0.57 -9.63 -18.78
C MET A 165 -1.56 -9.89 -17.65
N ILE A 166 -1.49 -11.08 -17.07
CA ILE A 166 -2.25 -11.49 -15.88
C ILE A 166 -1.26 -12.05 -14.84
N TYR A 167 -1.66 -12.05 -13.58
CA TYR A 167 -1.01 -12.84 -12.54
C TYR A 167 -1.88 -14.05 -12.24
N HIS A 168 -1.32 -15.25 -12.35
CA HIS A 168 -2.08 -16.49 -12.23
C HIS A 168 -1.17 -17.63 -11.76
N GLU A 169 -1.58 -18.39 -10.74
CA GLU A 169 -0.80 -19.49 -10.14
C GLU A 169 0.63 -19.08 -9.73
N GLY A 170 0.77 -17.92 -9.09
CA GLY A 170 2.08 -17.45 -8.62
C GLY A 170 3.02 -16.94 -9.73
N GLN A 171 2.53 -16.81 -10.96
CA GLN A 171 3.33 -16.45 -12.13
C GLN A 171 2.71 -15.28 -12.89
N LEU A 172 3.56 -14.43 -13.47
CA LEU A 172 3.12 -13.49 -14.50
C LEU A 172 2.98 -14.25 -15.81
N LYS A 173 1.81 -14.13 -16.45
CA LYS A 173 1.49 -14.76 -17.73
C LYS A 173 1.08 -13.67 -18.72
N TRP A 174 1.78 -13.58 -19.84
CA TRP A 174 1.56 -12.54 -20.85
C TRP A 174 1.12 -13.17 -22.16
N PHE A 175 -0.16 -13.00 -22.47
CA PHE A 175 -0.77 -13.40 -23.72
C PHE A 175 -0.49 -12.36 -24.80
N VAL A 176 -0.02 -12.82 -25.95
CA VAL A 176 0.28 -11.98 -27.11
C VAL A 176 -0.34 -12.61 -28.35
N ASN A 177 -1.05 -11.81 -29.13
CA ASN A 177 -1.51 -12.18 -30.45
C ASN A 177 -0.80 -11.27 -31.48
N ASP A 178 -0.16 -11.87 -32.48
CA ASP A 178 0.56 -11.16 -33.55
C ASP A 178 -0.27 -10.98 -34.84
N GLY A 179 -1.59 -11.19 -34.74
CA GLY A 179 -2.51 -11.26 -35.88
C GLY A 179 -2.51 -12.60 -36.62
N ILE A 180 -1.55 -13.49 -36.33
CA ILE A 180 -1.42 -14.80 -36.98
C ILE A 180 -1.55 -15.94 -35.96
N GLN A 181 -0.95 -15.79 -34.78
CA GLN A 181 -0.91 -16.80 -33.73
C GLN A 181 -0.94 -16.20 -32.33
N ASN A 182 -1.36 -17.01 -31.37
CA ASN A 182 -1.33 -16.70 -29.95
C ASN A 182 -0.07 -17.31 -29.31
N ARG A 183 0.60 -16.54 -28.46
CA ARG A 183 1.77 -16.96 -27.68
C ARG A 183 1.56 -16.61 -26.21
N LEU A 184 2.14 -17.41 -25.32
CA LEU A 184 2.15 -17.16 -23.88
C LEU A 184 3.58 -17.02 -23.38
N PHE A 185 3.94 -15.85 -22.88
CA PHE A 185 5.19 -15.65 -22.16
C PHE A 185 4.93 -15.82 -20.66
N VAL A 186 5.77 -16.61 -19.98
CA VAL A 186 5.61 -16.87 -18.54
C VAL A 186 6.86 -16.43 -17.78
N SER A 187 6.67 -15.71 -16.68
CA SER A 187 7.72 -15.33 -15.74
C SER A 187 7.41 -15.85 -14.34
N SER A 188 8.40 -16.49 -13.72
CA SER A 188 8.37 -16.97 -12.32
C SER A 188 9.38 -16.24 -11.44
N ASN A 189 9.95 -15.13 -11.93
CA ASN A 189 11.03 -14.39 -11.27
C ASN A 189 10.74 -12.88 -11.28
N ASN A 190 9.51 -12.51 -10.90
CA ASN A 190 9.06 -11.12 -10.77
C ASN A 190 9.29 -10.30 -12.04
N GLY A 191 8.96 -10.87 -13.20
CA GLY A 191 9.02 -10.18 -14.49
C GLY A 191 10.42 -10.02 -15.08
N LYS A 192 11.49 -10.50 -14.43
CA LYS A 192 12.87 -10.32 -14.89
C LYS A 192 13.22 -11.19 -16.09
N GLY A 193 12.71 -12.42 -16.14
CA GLY A 193 12.94 -13.38 -17.23
C GLY A 193 11.64 -14.05 -17.67
N TRP A 194 11.56 -14.34 -18.95
CA TRP A 194 10.34 -14.83 -19.60
C TRP A 194 10.65 -16.02 -20.50
N THR A 195 9.73 -16.99 -20.53
CA THR A 195 9.80 -18.15 -21.43
C THR A 195 8.57 -18.16 -22.33
N GLU A 196 8.78 -18.24 -23.64
CA GLU A 196 7.71 -18.35 -24.64
C GLU A 196 7.16 -19.77 -24.69
N ASN A 197 5.84 -19.89 -24.74
CA ASN A 197 5.10 -21.13 -24.88
C ASN A 197 4.00 -21.00 -25.95
N GLY A 198 3.73 -22.10 -26.65
CA GLY A 198 2.61 -22.18 -27.59
C GLY A 198 1.27 -22.37 -26.87
N ILE A 199 0.20 -21.83 -27.46
CA ILE A 199 -1.17 -21.99 -26.96
C ILE A 199 -1.96 -22.91 -27.88
N THR A 200 -2.79 -23.78 -27.30
CA THR A 200 -3.69 -24.69 -28.01
C THR A 200 -5.14 -24.44 -27.59
N GLY A 201 -6.08 -24.60 -28.51
CA GLY A 201 -7.53 -24.48 -28.27
C GLY A 201 -8.11 -23.07 -28.41
N LEU A 202 -7.31 -22.00 -28.33
CA LEU A 202 -7.79 -20.63 -28.62
C LEU A 202 -7.87 -20.33 -30.13
N PRO A 203 -8.86 -19.55 -30.58
CA PRO A 203 -8.92 -19.03 -31.94
C PRO A 203 -7.70 -18.19 -32.31
N LYS A 204 -7.21 -18.29 -33.55
CA LYS A 204 -6.03 -17.54 -34.02
C LYS A 204 -6.20 -16.01 -34.01
N ASN A 205 -7.44 -15.53 -34.14
CA ASN A 205 -7.80 -14.11 -34.11
C ASN A 205 -8.31 -13.65 -32.74
N CYS A 206 -7.92 -14.35 -31.67
CA CYS A 206 -8.34 -14.05 -30.31
C CYS A 206 -7.95 -12.63 -29.89
N ARG A 207 -8.91 -11.88 -29.33
CA ARG A 207 -8.65 -10.61 -28.66
C ARG A 207 -8.19 -10.88 -27.24
N VAL A 208 -6.89 -11.18 -27.07
CA VAL A 208 -6.33 -11.62 -25.79
C VAL A 208 -6.54 -10.62 -24.63
N ARG A 209 -6.77 -9.32 -24.91
CA ARG A 209 -7.16 -8.32 -23.90
C ARG A 209 -8.47 -8.67 -23.16
N ASN A 210 -9.34 -9.44 -23.81
CA ASN A 210 -10.63 -9.89 -23.26
C ASN A 210 -10.53 -11.17 -22.43
N ILE A 211 -9.33 -11.74 -22.24
CA ILE A 211 -9.14 -12.88 -21.33
C ILE A 211 -9.43 -12.40 -19.89
N LEU A 212 -10.40 -13.03 -19.22
CA LEU A 212 -10.71 -12.80 -17.82
C LEU A 212 -9.96 -13.84 -16.98
N GLU A 213 -9.13 -13.39 -16.05
CA GLU A 213 -8.63 -14.23 -14.95
C GLU A 213 -9.60 -14.08 -13.78
N ALA A 214 -10.06 -15.21 -13.24
CA ALA A 214 -10.85 -15.23 -12.03
C ALA A 214 -10.94 -16.64 -11.43
N LYS A 215 -10.87 -16.71 -10.09
CA LYS A 215 -11.06 -17.95 -9.30
C LYS A 215 -10.18 -19.11 -9.77
N GLY A 216 -8.94 -18.80 -10.18
CA GLY A 216 -7.98 -19.81 -10.64
C GLY A 216 -8.30 -20.38 -12.03
N ASN A 217 -9.22 -19.76 -12.77
CA ASN A 217 -9.51 -20.08 -14.16
C ASN A 217 -9.37 -18.85 -15.05
N LEU A 218 -9.14 -19.11 -16.33
CA LEU A 218 -9.08 -18.14 -17.40
C LEU A 218 -10.26 -18.36 -18.34
N TYR A 219 -10.96 -17.29 -18.67
CA TYR A 219 -12.13 -17.31 -19.53
C TYR A 219 -11.91 -16.39 -20.73
N TYR A 220 -12.29 -16.85 -21.92
CA TYR A 220 -12.37 -16.04 -23.12
C TYR A 220 -13.63 -16.42 -23.88
N CYS A 221 -14.31 -15.45 -24.48
CA CYS A 221 -15.51 -15.70 -25.26
C CYS A 221 -15.41 -15.06 -26.64
N GLN A 222 -15.99 -15.72 -27.64
CA GLN A 222 -16.11 -15.18 -28.98
C GLN A 222 -17.30 -15.84 -29.68
N GLU A 223 -18.25 -15.02 -30.13
CA GLU A 223 -19.45 -15.49 -30.85
C GLU A 223 -20.20 -16.55 -30.04
N ASN A 224 -20.31 -17.78 -30.55
CA ASN A 224 -21.06 -18.86 -29.90
C ASN A 224 -20.17 -19.76 -29.02
N SER A 225 -18.95 -19.33 -28.71
CA SER A 225 -17.97 -20.18 -28.04
C SER A 225 -17.42 -19.53 -26.76
N LEU A 226 -17.43 -20.31 -25.69
CA LEU A 226 -16.73 -20.02 -24.43
C LEU A 226 -15.50 -20.91 -24.34
N PHE A 227 -14.34 -20.31 -24.08
CA PHE A 227 -13.07 -20.99 -23.91
C PHE A 227 -12.62 -20.87 -22.47
N VAL A 228 -12.25 -21.99 -21.85
CA VAL A 228 -11.79 -22.04 -20.46
C VAL A 228 -10.42 -22.70 -20.37
N SER A 229 -9.53 -22.16 -19.54
CA SER A 229 -8.23 -22.75 -19.24
C SER A 229 -7.87 -22.57 -17.77
N ASN A 230 -7.23 -23.56 -17.16
CA ASN A 230 -6.66 -23.42 -15.82
C ASN A 230 -5.21 -22.93 -15.82
N ASN A 231 -4.51 -22.97 -16.96
CA ASN A 231 -3.07 -22.71 -17.02
C ASN A 231 -2.67 -21.69 -18.11
N GLY A 232 -3.58 -21.35 -19.03
CA GLY A 232 -3.35 -20.44 -20.15
C GLY A 232 -2.75 -21.08 -21.41
N LEU A 233 -2.27 -22.33 -21.33
CA LEU A 233 -1.64 -23.05 -22.44
C LEU A 233 -2.63 -23.91 -23.22
N ILE A 234 -3.55 -24.57 -22.51
CA ILE A 234 -4.54 -25.48 -23.09
C ILE A 234 -5.93 -24.94 -22.78
N TRP A 235 -6.68 -24.63 -23.83
CA TRP A 235 -8.03 -24.09 -23.72
C TRP A 235 -9.05 -25.10 -24.22
N THR A 236 -10.15 -25.23 -23.47
CA THR A 236 -11.28 -26.10 -23.82
C THR A 236 -12.43 -25.23 -24.29
N GLU A 237 -12.96 -25.53 -25.47
CA GLU A 237 -14.11 -24.84 -26.05
C GLU A 237 -15.44 -25.50 -25.61
N SER A 238 -16.39 -24.67 -25.21
CA SER A 238 -17.80 -25.02 -25.03
C SER A 238 -18.64 -24.26 -26.05
N ASN A 239 -19.51 -24.98 -26.77
CA ASN A 239 -20.35 -24.41 -27.82
C ASN A 239 -21.73 -24.06 -27.26
N HIS A 240 -22.11 -22.80 -27.43
CA HIS A 240 -23.34 -22.17 -26.94
C HIS A 240 -24.27 -21.73 -28.10
N SER A 241 -24.13 -22.30 -29.29
CA SER A 241 -25.00 -21.99 -30.43
C SER A 241 -26.49 -22.29 -30.20
N ALA A 242 -26.82 -23.10 -29.18
CA ALA A 242 -28.20 -23.38 -28.79
C ALA A 242 -28.84 -22.29 -27.91
N ASP A 243 -28.03 -21.40 -27.31
CA ASP A 243 -28.49 -20.49 -26.25
C ASP A 243 -29.16 -19.21 -26.79
N LYS A 244 -29.35 -19.09 -28.12
CA LYS A 244 -30.03 -17.97 -28.81
C LYS A 244 -29.45 -16.59 -28.49
N PHE A 245 -28.17 -16.54 -28.12
CA PHE A 245 -27.37 -15.34 -27.97
C PHE A 245 -25.94 -15.61 -28.45
N GLN A 246 -25.18 -14.54 -28.69
CA GLN A 246 -23.76 -14.58 -28.99
C GLN A 246 -22.99 -13.83 -27.91
N PHE A 247 -21.88 -14.39 -27.42
CA PHE A 247 -20.96 -13.70 -26.54
C PHE A 247 -20.28 -12.52 -27.23
N VAL A 248 -20.13 -11.44 -26.47
CA VAL A 248 -19.46 -10.21 -26.89
C VAL A 248 -18.19 -9.98 -26.08
N ASN A 249 -18.30 -10.03 -24.74
CA ASN A 249 -17.15 -9.83 -23.87
C ASN A 249 -17.37 -10.46 -22.48
N MET A 250 -16.30 -10.87 -21.81
CA MET A 250 -16.34 -11.28 -20.41
C MET A 250 -16.27 -10.05 -19.51
N LEU A 251 -17.07 -10.01 -18.45
CA LEU A 251 -17.06 -8.90 -17.49
C LEU A 251 -16.19 -9.25 -16.29
N CYS A 252 -16.66 -10.16 -15.43
CA CYS A 252 -16.03 -10.50 -14.16
C CYS A 252 -16.55 -11.83 -13.62
N VAL A 253 -15.98 -12.29 -12.51
CA VAL A 253 -16.64 -13.26 -11.63
C VAL A 253 -17.02 -12.54 -10.36
N PHE A 254 -18.31 -12.60 -10.00
CA PHE A 254 -18.86 -11.91 -8.85
C PHE A 254 -19.89 -12.80 -8.16
N ASN A 255 -19.77 -13.01 -6.84
CA ASN A 255 -20.62 -13.94 -6.08
C ASN A 255 -20.78 -15.31 -6.77
N ASP A 256 -19.64 -15.97 -7.06
CA ASP A 256 -19.58 -17.29 -7.72
C ASP A 256 -20.15 -17.39 -9.13
N SER A 257 -20.61 -16.28 -9.73
CA SER A 257 -21.10 -16.28 -11.11
C SER A 257 -20.14 -15.57 -12.03
N VAL A 258 -19.86 -16.19 -13.17
CA VAL A 258 -19.21 -15.56 -14.32
C VAL A 258 -20.22 -14.67 -15.03
N TRP A 259 -19.87 -13.41 -15.23
CA TRP A 259 -20.67 -12.41 -15.91
C TRP A 259 -20.10 -12.10 -17.29
N SER A 260 -20.99 -11.86 -18.25
CA SER A 260 -20.64 -11.54 -19.64
C SER A 260 -21.64 -10.55 -20.24
N ILE A 261 -21.21 -9.90 -21.31
CA ILE A 261 -22.05 -9.19 -22.25
C ILE A 261 -22.37 -10.15 -23.40
N VAL A 262 -23.65 -10.30 -23.71
CA VAL A 262 -24.13 -11.10 -24.83
C VAL A 262 -25.04 -10.28 -25.73
N ARG A 263 -25.17 -10.69 -26.99
CA ARG A 263 -26.10 -10.14 -27.96
C ARG A 263 -27.15 -11.18 -28.29
N ARG A 264 -28.41 -10.89 -27.96
CA ARG A 264 -29.54 -11.78 -28.22
C ARG A 264 -29.82 -11.91 -29.71
N GLU A 265 -30.00 -13.12 -30.22
CA GLU A 265 -30.15 -13.35 -31.67
C GLU A 265 -31.51 -12.87 -32.20
N GLN A 266 -32.56 -12.91 -31.38
CA GLN A 266 -33.94 -12.61 -31.81
C GLN A 266 -34.12 -11.16 -32.27
N ASP A 267 -33.50 -10.21 -31.57
CA ASP A 267 -33.70 -8.76 -31.76
C ASP A 267 -32.38 -7.98 -31.85
N GLY A 268 -31.24 -8.64 -31.65
CA GLY A 268 -29.91 -8.03 -31.70
C GLY A 268 -29.56 -7.17 -30.48
N VAL A 269 -30.37 -7.21 -29.41
CA VAL A 269 -30.19 -6.39 -28.21
C VAL A 269 -29.05 -6.95 -27.34
N TYR A 270 -28.21 -6.05 -26.85
CA TYR A 270 -27.14 -6.37 -25.90
C TYR A 270 -27.72 -6.53 -24.49
N CYS A 271 -27.35 -7.60 -23.81
CA CYS A 271 -27.83 -7.98 -22.48
C CYS A 271 -26.64 -8.33 -21.60
N PHE A 272 -26.79 -8.16 -20.28
CA PHE A 272 -25.90 -8.88 -19.37
C PHE A 272 -26.30 -10.36 -19.36
N ALA A 273 -25.37 -11.23 -19.05
CA ALA A 273 -25.63 -12.63 -18.79
C ALA A 273 -24.74 -13.14 -17.66
N SER A 274 -25.24 -14.11 -16.91
CA SER A 274 -24.51 -14.71 -15.78
C SER A 274 -24.64 -16.23 -15.77
N SER A 275 -23.57 -16.93 -15.39
CA SER A 275 -23.56 -18.38 -15.17
C SER A 275 -22.70 -18.74 -13.96
N TYR A 276 -23.14 -19.70 -13.14
CA TYR A 276 -22.37 -20.17 -11.97
C TYR A 276 -21.08 -20.91 -12.36
N GLU A 277 -21.12 -21.73 -13.42
CA GLU A 277 -19.98 -22.55 -13.88
C GLU A 277 -19.64 -22.33 -15.36
N GLY A 278 -20.27 -21.35 -16.01
CA GLY A 278 -20.10 -21.10 -17.44
C GLY A 278 -20.89 -22.06 -18.35
N GLU A 279 -21.67 -22.98 -17.78
CA GLU A 279 -22.48 -23.95 -18.54
C GLU A 279 -23.85 -23.37 -18.93
N ALA A 280 -24.71 -23.11 -17.94
CA ALA A 280 -26.05 -22.58 -18.17
C ALA A 280 -26.07 -21.06 -17.95
N TRP A 281 -26.36 -20.30 -19.01
CA TRP A 281 -26.35 -18.84 -19.00
C TRP A 281 -27.76 -18.27 -18.86
N ASN A 282 -27.90 -17.32 -17.93
CA ASN A 282 -29.14 -16.58 -17.70
C ASN A 282 -28.97 -15.15 -18.18
N LEU A 283 -29.87 -14.68 -19.05
CA LEU A 283 -29.90 -13.27 -19.45
C LEU A 283 -30.34 -12.39 -18.28
N ARG A 284 -29.70 -11.24 -18.14
CA ARG A 284 -29.83 -10.28 -17.05
C ARG A 284 -30.03 -8.88 -17.65
N GLY A 285 -31.29 -8.47 -17.83
CA GLY A 285 -31.64 -7.15 -18.35
C GLY A 285 -31.00 -6.77 -19.70
N SER A 286 -31.32 -5.58 -20.21
CA SER A 286 -30.63 -4.98 -21.34
C SER A 286 -29.47 -4.11 -20.87
N ILE A 287 -28.43 -4.01 -21.69
CA ILE A 287 -27.33 -3.08 -21.44
C ILE A 287 -27.80 -1.64 -21.67
N PRO A 288 -27.57 -0.71 -20.72
CA PRO A 288 -27.83 0.72 -20.91
C PRO A 288 -26.99 1.34 -22.04
N ASP A 289 -27.51 2.39 -22.69
CA ASP A 289 -26.84 3.04 -23.84
C ASP A 289 -25.45 3.60 -23.48
N ASP A 290 -25.26 4.01 -22.23
CA ASP A 290 -24.04 4.58 -21.66
C ASP A 290 -23.16 3.54 -20.93
N PHE A 291 -23.43 2.25 -21.12
CA PHE A 291 -22.59 1.17 -20.59
C PHE A 291 -21.55 0.72 -21.63
N PRO A 292 -20.27 0.55 -21.25
CA PRO A 292 -19.23 0.15 -22.18
C PRO A 292 -19.27 -1.35 -22.48
N ILE A 293 -19.13 -1.70 -23.75
CA ILE A 293 -19.05 -3.10 -24.21
C ILE A 293 -17.62 -3.53 -24.59
N SER A 294 -16.68 -2.59 -24.69
CA SER A 294 -15.29 -2.85 -25.07
C SER A 294 -14.31 -1.79 -24.56
N ASP A 295 -13.02 -2.14 -24.47
CA ASP A 295 -11.91 -1.29 -24.00
C ASP A 295 -12.15 -0.55 -22.66
N TYR A 296 -13.05 -1.07 -21.81
CA TYR A 296 -13.22 -0.67 -20.41
C TYR A 296 -12.15 -1.31 -19.54
N ALA A 297 -11.87 -0.68 -18.39
CA ALA A 297 -11.16 -1.34 -17.29
C ALA A 297 -12.16 -1.84 -16.26
N LEU A 298 -11.87 -2.99 -15.65
CA LEU A 298 -12.68 -3.58 -14.60
C LEU A 298 -11.79 -4.18 -13.52
N VAL A 299 -12.16 -4.01 -12.26
CA VAL A 299 -11.58 -4.72 -11.12
C VAL A 299 -12.67 -5.14 -10.14
N CYS A 300 -12.57 -6.37 -9.62
CA CYS A 300 -13.34 -6.83 -8.47
C CYS A 300 -12.51 -6.58 -7.21
N PHE A 301 -13.14 -6.07 -6.16
CA PHE A 301 -12.42 -5.69 -4.94
C PHE A 301 -13.31 -5.85 -3.71
N GLU A 302 -12.67 -5.96 -2.55
CA GLU A 302 -13.34 -5.85 -1.26
C GLU A 302 -13.23 -4.40 -0.76
N SER A 303 -14.38 -3.77 -0.51
CA SER A 303 -14.43 -2.44 0.11
C SER A 303 -13.87 -2.47 1.53
N VAL A 304 -13.55 -1.29 2.07
CA VAL A 304 -13.09 -1.14 3.48
C VAL A 304 -14.09 -1.67 4.51
N THR A 305 -15.35 -1.91 4.10
CA THR A 305 -16.41 -2.49 4.93
C THR A 305 -16.52 -4.02 4.82
N GLY A 306 -15.63 -4.67 4.07
CA GLY A 306 -15.65 -6.13 3.86
C GLY A 306 -16.68 -6.61 2.84
N ARG A 307 -17.17 -5.73 1.96
CA ARG A 307 -18.14 -6.09 0.91
C ARG A 307 -17.45 -6.21 -0.43
N GLU A 308 -17.69 -7.31 -1.13
CA GLU A 308 -17.31 -7.46 -2.54
C GLU A 308 -18.04 -6.43 -3.41
N ARG A 309 -17.29 -5.78 -4.29
CA ARG A 309 -17.78 -4.78 -5.24
C ARG A 309 -17.05 -4.91 -6.57
N VAL A 310 -17.57 -4.24 -7.59
CA VAL A 310 -16.94 -4.14 -8.91
C VAL A 310 -16.78 -2.68 -9.26
N MET A 311 -15.64 -2.31 -9.81
CA MET A 311 -15.43 -1.02 -10.45
C MET A 311 -15.21 -1.26 -11.93
N LEU A 312 -16.08 -0.70 -12.76
CA LEU A 312 -15.90 -0.66 -14.21
C LEU A 312 -15.83 0.80 -14.66
N VAL A 313 -14.86 1.14 -15.49
CA VAL A 313 -14.58 2.52 -15.91
C VAL A 313 -14.21 2.63 -17.39
N GLY A 314 -14.71 3.68 -18.04
CA GLY A 314 -14.34 4.04 -19.41
C GLY A 314 -14.78 3.03 -20.47
N GLY A 315 -14.16 3.06 -21.65
CA GLY A 315 -14.44 2.15 -22.76
C GLY A 315 -15.39 2.74 -23.82
N TYR A 316 -15.96 1.88 -24.65
CA TYR A 316 -16.84 2.27 -25.76
C TYR A 316 -18.25 1.68 -25.63
N THR A 317 -19.26 2.49 -25.94
CA THR A 317 -20.65 2.03 -26.13
C THR A 317 -20.77 1.11 -27.35
N VAL A 318 -21.97 0.54 -27.52
CA VAL A 318 -22.35 -0.22 -28.73
C VAL A 318 -22.20 0.62 -30.01
N THR A 319 -22.45 1.92 -29.94
CA THR A 319 -22.35 2.85 -31.08
C THR A 319 -20.93 3.37 -31.33
N GLY A 320 -19.97 3.00 -30.48
CA GLY A 320 -18.56 3.41 -30.60
C GLY A 320 -18.24 4.75 -29.93
N GLU A 321 -19.13 5.26 -29.06
CA GLU A 321 -18.87 6.47 -28.30
C GLU A 321 -17.96 6.15 -27.10
N ALA A 322 -16.87 6.93 -26.94
CA ALA A 322 -15.97 6.78 -25.81
C ALA A 322 -16.64 7.31 -24.53
N LEU A 323 -16.45 6.61 -23.41
CA LEU A 323 -17.11 6.90 -22.16
C LEU A 323 -16.13 7.36 -21.08
N ASN A 324 -16.65 8.11 -20.11
CA ASN A 324 -16.02 8.36 -18.80
C ASN A 324 -16.89 7.87 -17.64
N THR A 325 -17.83 6.96 -17.94
CA THR A 325 -18.77 6.44 -16.97
C THR A 325 -18.09 5.52 -15.98
N ARG A 326 -18.64 5.45 -14.77
CA ARG A 326 -18.26 4.48 -13.75
C ARG A 326 -19.47 3.65 -13.34
N TRP A 327 -19.26 2.35 -13.23
CA TRP A 327 -20.30 1.38 -12.95
C TRP A 327 -19.90 0.44 -11.82
N ASN A 328 -20.88 0.11 -10.97
CA ASN A 328 -20.75 -0.88 -9.89
C ASN A 328 -21.85 -1.93 -10.03
N ILE A 329 -21.65 -3.10 -9.42
CA ILE A 329 -22.71 -4.08 -9.23
C ILE A 329 -23.30 -3.84 -7.84
N GLU A 330 -24.61 -3.60 -7.80
CA GLU A 330 -25.36 -3.50 -6.55
C GLU A 330 -26.40 -4.61 -6.45
N ARG A 331 -26.73 -4.99 -5.22
CA ARG A 331 -27.78 -5.96 -4.93
C ARG A 331 -29.07 -5.20 -4.66
N SER A 332 -30.10 -5.47 -5.46
CA SER A 332 -31.43 -4.87 -5.26
C SER A 332 -32.09 -5.40 -3.98
N PRO A 333 -33.14 -4.71 -3.46
CA PRO A 333 -33.96 -5.24 -2.37
C PRO A 333 -34.65 -6.58 -2.68
N GLU A 334 -34.72 -6.95 -3.96
CA GLU A 334 -35.33 -8.19 -4.48
C GLU A 334 -34.28 -9.32 -4.65
N ASP A 335 -33.08 -9.13 -4.11
CA ASP A 335 -31.95 -10.08 -4.17
C ASP A 335 -31.41 -10.33 -5.60
N GLU A 336 -31.58 -9.38 -6.52
CA GLU A 336 -30.99 -9.42 -7.85
C GLU A 336 -29.82 -8.43 -8.00
N TYR A 337 -28.71 -8.93 -8.54
CA TYR A 337 -27.56 -8.10 -8.88
C TYR A 337 -27.81 -7.34 -10.18
N HIS A 338 -27.57 -6.03 -10.15
CA HIS A 338 -27.72 -5.15 -11.30
C HIS A 338 -26.59 -4.12 -11.35
N TRP A 339 -26.32 -3.62 -12.55
CA TRP A 339 -25.32 -2.59 -12.79
C TRP A 339 -25.90 -1.20 -12.52
N VAL A 340 -25.16 -0.39 -11.76
CA VAL A 340 -25.53 0.98 -11.39
C VAL A 340 -24.46 1.94 -11.86
N ASN A 341 -24.87 2.97 -12.62
CA ASN A 341 -24.01 4.09 -12.98
C ASN A 341 -23.97 5.09 -11.82
N PHE A 342 -22.78 5.37 -11.29
CA PHE A 342 -22.59 6.34 -10.19
C PHE A 342 -21.71 7.52 -10.62
N SER A 343 -21.69 7.80 -11.92
CA SER A 343 -20.99 8.95 -12.49
C SER A 343 -21.48 10.28 -11.92
N ILE A 344 -20.53 11.19 -11.67
CA ILE A 344 -20.79 12.54 -11.18
C ILE A 344 -20.78 13.56 -12.32
N GLU A 345 -21.52 14.67 -12.16
CA GLU A 345 -21.67 15.73 -13.19
C GLU A 345 -20.33 16.38 -13.58
N GLN A 346 -19.40 16.50 -12.63
CA GLN A 346 -18.07 17.08 -12.85
C GLN A 346 -16.99 16.02 -12.60
N PRO A 347 -16.71 15.16 -13.60
CA PRO A 347 -15.76 14.07 -13.44
C PRO A 347 -14.32 14.58 -13.40
N SER A 348 -13.49 13.94 -12.58
CA SER A 348 -12.04 14.20 -12.49
C SER A 348 -11.27 13.93 -13.79
N PHE A 349 -11.88 13.24 -14.76
CA PHE A 349 -11.27 12.89 -16.04
C PHE A 349 -12.30 12.92 -17.18
N GLY A 350 -11.81 13.16 -18.41
CA GLY A 350 -12.60 13.08 -19.64
C GLY A 350 -12.86 11.64 -20.09
N VAL A 351 -13.34 11.45 -21.32
CA VAL A 351 -13.50 10.09 -21.88
C VAL A 351 -12.17 9.35 -21.92
N LEU A 352 -12.18 8.07 -21.52
CA LEU A 352 -10.97 7.25 -21.38
C LEU A 352 -11.22 5.84 -21.90
N THR A 353 -10.32 5.34 -22.74
CA THR A 353 -10.38 3.97 -23.29
C THR A 353 -9.02 3.29 -23.16
N GLY A 354 -9.05 1.97 -22.96
CA GLY A 354 -7.85 1.16 -22.79
C GLY A 354 -7.05 1.51 -21.52
N VAL A 355 -7.70 2.05 -20.50
CA VAL A 355 -7.10 2.19 -19.17
C VAL A 355 -6.93 0.81 -18.53
N SER A 356 -6.08 0.73 -17.50
CA SER A 356 -6.04 -0.38 -16.56
C SER A 356 -6.37 0.13 -15.16
N ILE A 357 -7.03 -0.69 -14.34
CA ILE A 357 -7.39 -0.33 -12.97
C ILE A 357 -7.06 -1.47 -12.01
N ILE A 358 -6.54 -1.14 -10.83
CA ILE A 358 -6.30 -2.07 -9.73
C ILE A 358 -6.85 -1.52 -8.43
N TRP A 359 -7.19 -2.41 -7.50
CA TRP A 359 -7.43 -2.10 -6.10
C TRP A 359 -6.17 -2.46 -5.30
N TYR A 360 -5.57 -1.49 -4.63
CA TYR A 360 -4.32 -1.66 -3.91
C TYR A 360 -4.29 -0.78 -2.67
N ASN A 361 -3.97 -1.36 -1.51
CA ASN A 361 -3.91 -0.67 -0.23
C ASN A 361 -5.13 0.24 0.04
N ASN A 362 -6.33 -0.32 -0.13
CA ASN A 362 -7.63 0.35 0.06
C ASN A 362 -7.88 1.57 -0.85
N ARG A 363 -7.24 1.61 -2.02
CA ARG A 363 -7.35 2.70 -3.00
C ARG A 363 -7.41 2.12 -4.40
N PHE A 364 -7.98 2.89 -5.33
CA PHE A 364 -7.83 2.59 -6.75
C PHE A 364 -6.62 3.29 -7.33
N PHE A 365 -5.91 2.58 -8.20
CA PHE A 365 -5.01 3.17 -9.17
C PHE A 365 -5.51 2.89 -10.57
N MET A 366 -5.58 3.94 -11.39
CA MET A 366 -5.89 3.85 -12.80
C MET A 366 -4.67 4.29 -13.61
N PHE A 367 -4.32 3.54 -14.64
CA PHE A 367 -3.14 3.75 -15.44
C PHE A 367 -3.49 4.06 -16.89
N GLY A 368 -2.73 4.97 -17.48
CA GLY A 368 -2.70 5.26 -18.91
C GLY A 368 -4.06 5.69 -19.50
N GLY A 369 -4.35 5.15 -20.67
CA GLY A 369 -5.58 5.40 -21.41
C GLY A 369 -5.43 6.43 -22.52
N ALA A 370 -6.46 6.50 -23.38
CA ALA A 370 -6.56 7.48 -24.44
C ALA A 370 -7.97 8.10 -24.50
N ASN A 371 -8.08 9.31 -25.03
CA ASN A 371 -9.36 9.94 -25.31
C ASN A 371 -9.99 9.41 -26.62
N ALA A 372 -11.14 9.96 -27.01
CA ALA A 372 -11.86 9.58 -28.24
C ALA A 372 -11.03 9.75 -29.53
N ASP A 373 -10.06 10.68 -29.52
CA ASP A 373 -9.17 10.97 -30.65
C ASP A 373 -7.88 10.13 -30.62
N ASN A 374 -7.81 9.09 -29.76
CA ASN A 374 -6.61 8.29 -29.50
C ASN A 374 -5.41 9.13 -29.05
N GLU A 375 -5.64 10.28 -28.39
CA GLU A 375 -4.59 11.01 -27.69
C GLU A 375 -4.41 10.39 -26.32
N LEU A 376 -3.16 10.07 -26.00
CA LEU A 376 -2.81 9.44 -24.73
C LEU A 376 -3.05 10.41 -23.58
N ASN A 377 -3.47 9.86 -22.45
CA ASN A 377 -3.64 10.63 -21.23
C ASN A 377 -2.32 11.29 -20.82
N VAL A 378 -2.38 12.58 -20.45
CA VAL A 378 -1.21 13.36 -20.02
C VAL A 378 -0.70 12.85 -18.67
N TYR A 379 -1.62 12.40 -17.81
CA TYR A 379 -1.29 11.81 -16.52
C TYR A 379 -1.28 10.28 -16.65
N PRO A 380 -0.10 9.63 -16.52
CA PRO A 380 0.00 8.19 -16.72
C PRO A 380 -0.63 7.38 -15.58
N MET A 381 -0.94 8.02 -14.44
CA MET A 381 -1.55 7.41 -13.26
C MET A 381 -2.51 8.40 -12.59
N LEU A 382 -3.67 7.90 -12.18
CA LEU A 382 -4.62 8.56 -11.29
C LEU A 382 -4.90 7.65 -10.10
N GLU A 383 -5.25 8.24 -8.97
CA GLU A 383 -5.67 7.52 -7.77
C GLU A 383 -7.05 7.96 -7.30
N SER A 384 -7.75 7.07 -6.60
CA SER A 384 -8.96 7.37 -5.85
C SER A 384 -8.94 6.71 -4.48
N VAL A 385 -9.30 7.49 -3.46
CA VAL A 385 -9.28 7.09 -2.05
C VAL A 385 -10.69 6.88 -1.48
N ASP A 386 -11.70 7.07 -2.31
CA ASP A 386 -13.12 7.08 -1.94
C ASP A 386 -13.95 6.20 -2.89
N GLU A 387 -13.43 5.00 -3.13
CA GLU A 387 -14.05 3.97 -3.96
C GLU A 387 -14.42 4.45 -5.38
N GLY A 388 -13.59 5.32 -5.97
CA GLY A 388 -13.69 5.75 -7.37
C GLY A 388 -14.64 6.92 -7.62
N MET A 389 -15.12 7.60 -6.56
CA MET A 389 -15.95 8.79 -6.68
C MET A 389 -15.13 9.99 -7.19
N HIS A 390 -14.00 10.27 -6.56
CA HIS A 390 -13.08 11.33 -6.96
C HIS A 390 -11.72 10.75 -7.33
N TRP A 391 -11.10 11.35 -8.34
CA TRP A 391 -9.78 10.97 -8.81
C TRP A 391 -8.84 12.16 -8.85
N SER A 392 -7.57 11.91 -8.54
CA SER A 392 -6.50 12.90 -8.57
C SER A 392 -5.22 12.28 -9.10
N VAL A 393 -4.30 13.13 -9.56
CA VAL A 393 -2.92 12.71 -9.78
C VAL A 393 -2.31 12.45 -8.39
N PRO A 394 -1.61 11.30 -8.19
CA PRO A 394 -0.93 11.04 -6.93
C PRO A 394 0.11 12.11 -6.59
N ASP A 395 0.39 12.30 -5.31
CA ASP A 395 1.48 13.16 -4.87
C ASP A 395 2.82 12.60 -5.38
N SER A 396 3.49 13.37 -6.25
CA SER A 396 4.73 12.93 -6.90
C SER A 396 5.90 12.77 -5.93
N ALA A 397 5.81 13.29 -4.71
CA ALA A 397 6.80 13.01 -3.65
C ALA A 397 6.72 11.56 -3.15
N HIS A 398 5.55 10.93 -3.25
CA HIS A 398 5.28 9.61 -2.70
C HIS A 398 5.02 8.55 -3.78
N ASN A 399 4.41 8.91 -4.90
CA ASN A 399 4.08 7.96 -5.95
C ASN A 399 4.24 8.56 -7.35
N CYS A 400 5.38 8.27 -7.96
CA CYS A 400 5.70 8.67 -9.32
C CYS A 400 6.24 7.48 -10.10
N LEU A 401 5.74 7.27 -11.31
CA LEU A 401 6.30 6.26 -12.21
C LEU A 401 7.70 6.69 -12.67
N PRO A 402 8.60 5.74 -13.02
CA PRO A 402 9.96 6.06 -13.45
C PRO A 402 9.97 6.94 -14.71
N ASP A 403 10.98 7.78 -14.89
CA ASP A 403 11.12 8.65 -16.08
C ASP A 403 11.19 7.87 -17.40
N SER A 404 11.61 6.59 -17.36
CA SER A 404 11.60 5.71 -18.54
C SER A 404 10.19 5.27 -18.94
N TYR A 405 9.20 5.36 -18.04
CA TYR A 405 7.83 5.00 -18.31
C TYR A 405 7.18 6.00 -19.27
N ARG A 406 6.96 5.55 -20.51
CA ARG A 406 6.29 6.33 -21.56
C ARG A 406 4.77 6.24 -21.44
N ALA A 407 4.07 7.34 -21.72
CA ALA A 407 2.61 7.38 -21.81
C ALA A 407 2.09 6.34 -22.82
N ARG A 408 0.99 5.68 -22.48
CA ARG A 408 0.46 4.52 -23.24
C ARG A 408 -1.01 4.23 -22.88
N THR A 409 -1.65 3.45 -23.74
CA THR A 409 -2.97 2.83 -23.52
C THR A 409 -2.86 1.32 -23.69
N LYS A 410 -3.86 0.57 -23.24
CA LYS A 410 -3.99 -0.89 -23.41
C LYS A 410 -2.87 -1.70 -22.75
N GLN A 411 -2.17 -1.09 -21.79
CA GLN A 411 -1.24 -1.77 -20.91
C GLN A 411 -2.00 -2.60 -19.89
N SER A 412 -1.37 -3.66 -19.39
CA SER A 412 -1.91 -4.49 -18.32
C SER A 412 -1.29 -4.10 -16.99
N VAL A 413 -2.10 -4.07 -15.93
CA VAL A 413 -1.63 -3.85 -14.57
C VAL A 413 -2.19 -4.93 -13.67
N VAL A 414 -1.33 -5.59 -12.91
CA VAL A 414 -1.68 -6.73 -12.03
C VAL A 414 -0.99 -6.57 -10.69
N VAL A 415 -1.53 -7.22 -9.66
CA VAL A 415 -0.92 -7.29 -8.32
C VAL A 415 -0.62 -8.75 -8.03
N ASP A 416 0.58 -9.05 -7.54
CA ASP A 416 0.98 -10.41 -7.13
C ASP A 416 0.61 -10.71 -5.67
N ASP A 417 0.86 -11.96 -5.25
CA ASP A 417 0.60 -12.43 -3.87
C ASP A 417 1.46 -11.70 -2.81
N ASP A 418 2.55 -11.03 -3.22
CA ASP A 418 3.46 -10.26 -2.35
C ASP A 418 3.11 -8.76 -2.34
N ASN A 419 1.92 -8.36 -2.81
CA ASN A 419 1.50 -6.96 -2.97
C ASN A 419 2.48 -6.12 -3.83
N ARG A 420 3.11 -6.72 -4.84
CA ARG A 420 3.81 -5.99 -5.91
C ARG A 420 2.88 -5.75 -7.07
N ILE A 421 2.87 -4.52 -7.55
CA ILE A 421 2.19 -4.08 -8.76
C ILE A 421 3.13 -4.33 -9.94
N PHE A 422 2.64 -4.94 -11.01
CA PHE A 422 3.34 -5.04 -12.28
C PHE A 422 2.58 -4.30 -13.37
N ILE A 423 3.28 -3.45 -14.12
CA ILE A 423 2.76 -2.80 -15.33
C ILE A 423 3.49 -3.40 -16.52
N GLY A 424 2.73 -3.95 -17.48
CA GLY A 424 3.28 -4.60 -18.66
C GLY A 424 2.66 -4.07 -19.95
N GLY A 425 3.53 -3.73 -20.90
CA GLY A 425 3.15 -3.51 -22.29
C GLY A 425 2.28 -2.29 -22.55
N GLY A 426 1.30 -2.46 -23.43
CA GLY A 426 0.46 -1.40 -23.97
C GLY A 426 1.01 -0.82 -25.27
N GLN A 427 0.47 0.32 -25.68
CA GLN A 427 0.83 0.95 -26.95
C GLN A 427 0.70 2.47 -26.90
N SER A 428 1.48 3.11 -27.77
CA SER A 428 1.28 4.50 -28.20
C SER A 428 0.68 4.52 -29.62
N ARG A 429 0.64 5.69 -30.25
CA ARG A 429 0.25 5.80 -31.67
C ARG A 429 1.25 5.14 -32.62
N THR A 430 2.52 5.00 -32.22
CA THR A 430 3.61 4.53 -33.09
C THR A 430 4.30 3.28 -32.58
N ASP A 431 4.20 2.99 -31.29
CA ASP A 431 4.96 1.93 -30.63
C ASP A 431 4.04 0.96 -29.92
N ILE A 432 4.39 -0.32 -29.98
CA ILE A 432 3.88 -1.36 -29.09
C ILE A 432 4.98 -1.61 -28.06
N PHE A 433 4.59 -1.56 -26.79
CA PHE A 433 5.49 -1.80 -25.68
C PHE A 433 5.43 -3.27 -25.24
N SER A 434 6.58 -3.78 -24.80
CA SER A 434 6.75 -5.09 -24.17
C SER A 434 7.68 -4.99 -22.95
N ASP A 435 7.88 -3.79 -22.40
CA ASP A 435 8.57 -3.52 -21.14
C ASP A 435 7.69 -3.88 -19.93
N VAL A 436 8.35 -4.12 -18.79
CA VAL A 436 7.72 -4.45 -17.51
C VAL A 436 8.29 -3.53 -16.44
N TYR A 437 7.40 -2.93 -15.66
CA TYR A 437 7.72 -2.20 -14.44
C TYR A 437 7.15 -2.94 -13.25
N SER A 438 7.85 -2.88 -12.13
CA SER A 438 7.39 -3.34 -10.83
C SER A 438 7.27 -2.15 -9.89
N GLY A 439 6.23 -2.13 -9.06
CA GLY A 439 5.98 -1.11 -8.04
C GLY A 439 5.53 -1.76 -6.75
N ARG A 440 5.85 -1.18 -5.60
CA ARG A 440 5.28 -1.61 -4.31
C ARG A 440 5.29 -0.44 -3.33
N LEU A 441 4.25 -0.36 -2.50
CA LEU A 441 4.27 0.53 -1.34
C LEU A 441 5.34 0.07 -0.37
N ASN A 442 6.15 1.01 0.11
CA ASN A 442 7.23 0.78 1.05
C ASN A 442 6.69 0.60 2.49
N SER A 443 5.61 -0.18 2.64
CA SER A 443 5.09 -0.57 3.94
C SER A 443 5.92 -1.74 4.48
N ILE A 444 6.28 -1.62 5.76
CA ILE A 444 6.70 -2.77 6.56
C ILE A 444 5.40 -3.49 6.92
N ASP A 445 5.06 -4.54 6.18
CA ASP A 445 4.03 -5.48 6.61
C ASP A 445 4.50 -6.08 7.95
N TRP A 446 3.74 -5.84 9.03
CA TRP A 446 3.99 -6.41 10.36
C TRP A 446 3.00 -7.52 10.68
#